data_AF-A0A0L8GKF0-F1
#
_entry.id   AF-A0A0L8GKF0-F1
#
_cell.length_a   1.000
_cell.length_b   1.000
_cell.length_c   1.000
_cell.angle_alpha   90.00
_cell.angle_beta   90.00
_cell.angle_gamma   90.00
#
_symmetry.space_group_name_H-M   'P 1'
#
loop_
_entity.id
_entity.type
_entity.pdbx_description
1 polymer ?
#
loop_
_entity_poly.entity_id
_entity_poly.type
_entity_poly.pdbx_seq_one_letter_code
_entity_poly.pdbx_strand_id
1 'polypeptide(L)'
;EPLMEEYSIAAQVWKLSTCDMCEIARNSVLQSGFPHEVKQHWLGPNYTREGVPGNDVTRTNVPDIRVAYRYETLVEELQYICRGLQAGSPESNTSDIRKIHKQALPHFHTNDFTCY
;
A
#
# COMPACT_ATOMS: atom_id res chain seq x y z
N GLU A 1 -0.71 26.29 13.27
CA GLU A 1 0.01 25.08 13.74
C GLU A 1 1.12 24.78 12.76
N PRO A 2 2.33 24.41 13.22
CA PRO A 2 3.51 24.24 12.37
C PRO A 2 3.32 23.15 11.29
N LEU A 3 2.66 22.05 11.63
CA LEU A 3 2.39 20.96 10.68
C LEU A 3 1.48 21.41 9.51
N MET A 4 0.43 22.17 9.82
CA MET A 4 -0.50 22.67 8.81
C MET A 4 0.16 23.67 7.85
N GLU A 5 1.15 24.42 8.34
CA GLU A 5 1.93 25.35 7.54
C GLU A 5 2.84 24.59 6.55
N GLU A 6 3.56 23.57 7.01
CA GLU A 6 4.39 22.72 6.15
C GLU A 6 3.58 22.04 5.05
N TYR A 7 2.42 21.48 5.40
CA TYR A 7 1.51 20.85 4.45
C TYR A 7 0.97 21.85 3.42
N SER A 8 0.66 23.08 3.85
CA SER A 8 0.18 24.14 2.95
C SER A 8 1.26 24.56 1.95
N ILE A 9 2.50 24.74 2.41
CA ILE A 9 3.64 25.07 1.55
C ILE A 9 3.91 23.93 0.57
N ALA A 10 3.97 22.68 1.05
CA ALA A 10 4.22 21.52 0.20
C ALA A 10 3.14 21.38 -0.88
N ALA A 11 1.87 21.55 -0.52
CA ALA A 11 0.77 21.48 -1.48
C ALA A 11 0.91 22.52 -2.59
N GLN A 12 1.31 23.75 -2.25
CA GLN A 12 1.52 24.82 -3.21
C GLN A 12 2.72 24.56 -4.12
N VAL A 13 3.87 24.18 -3.54
CA VAL A 13 5.12 23.98 -4.27
C VAL A 13 5.01 22.80 -5.24
N TRP A 14 4.44 21.68 -4.78
CA TRP A 14 4.37 20.43 -5.55
C TRP A 14 3.04 20.24 -6.29
N LYS A 15 2.15 21.23 -6.22
CA LYS A 15 0.80 21.21 -6.84
C LYS A 15 -0.01 19.98 -6.41
N LEU A 16 0.05 19.67 -5.12
CA LEU A 16 -0.67 18.52 -4.56
C LEU A 16 -2.17 18.83 -4.49
N SER A 17 -2.97 17.89 -4.98
CA SER A 17 -4.42 17.90 -4.82
C SER A 17 -4.83 17.51 -3.39
N THR A 18 -6.09 17.75 -3.05
CA THR A 18 -6.66 17.29 -1.77
C THR A 18 -6.52 15.78 -1.59
N CYS A 19 -6.67 15.00 -2.66
CA CYS A 19 -6.47 13.55 -2.63
C CYS A 19 -5.04 13.19 -2.25
N ASP A 20 -4.05 13.90 -2.80
CA ASP A 20 -2.63 13.66 -2.51
C ASP A 20 -2.32 13.98 -1.05
N MET A 21 -2.87 15.07 -0.53
CA MET A 21 -2.70 15.48 0.87
C MET A 21 -3.34 14.49 1.85
N CYS A 22 -4.54 14.01 1.55
CA CYS A 22 -5.21 12.99 2.35
C CYS A 22 -4.47 11.65 2.32
N GLU A 23 -3.91 11.27 1.17
CA GLU A 23 -3.10 10.06 1.04
C GLU A 23 -1.81 10.15 1.86
N ILE A 24 -1.12 11.29 1.81
CA ILE A 24 0.07 11.54 2.64
C ILE A 24 -0.30 11.45 4.13
N ALA A 25 -1.35 12.15 4.57
CA ALA A 25 -1.80 12.13 5.96
C ALA A 25 -2.18 10.71 6.45
N ARG A 26 -2.90 9.95 5.61
CA ARG A 26 -3.23 8.53 5.89
C ARG A 26 -1.95 7.72 6.12
N ASN A 27 -0.96 7.87 5.25
CA ASN A 27 0.30 7.13 5.34
C ASN A 27 1.15 7.55 6.54
N SER A 28 1.13 8.83 6.92
CA SER A 28 1.77 9.32 8.15
C SER A 28 1.20 8.62 9.39
N VAL A 29 -0.12 8.43 9.47
CA VAL A 29 -0.75 7.66 10.56
C VAL A 29 -0.33 6.19 10.52
N LEU A 30 -0.28 5.57 9.33
CA LEU A 30 0.17 4.18 9.19
C LEU A 30 1.61 3.97 9.69
N GLN A 31 2.53 4.87 9.29
CA GLN A 31 3.95 4.80 9.61
C GLN A 31 4.29 5.23 11.05
N SER A 32 3.40 5.99 11.70
CA SER A 32 3.60 6.43 13.08
C SER A 32 3.73 5.28 14.09
N GLY A 33 4.26 5.58 15.28
CA GLY A 33 4.29 4.66 16.41
C GLY A 33 3.00 4.59 17.24
N PHE A 34 1.85 5.10 16.75
CA PHE A 34 0.62 5.12 17.55
C PHE A 34 0.09 3.70 17.83
N PRO A 35 -0.59 3.50 18.98
CA PRO A 35 -1.26 2.23 19.29
C PRO A 35 -2.28 1.83 18.23
N HIS A 36 -2.54 0.53 18.13
CA HIS A 36 -3.46 -0.05 17.15
C HIS A 36 -4.85 0.59 17.22
N GLU A 37 -5.37 0.79 18.43
CA GLU A 37 -6.71 1.31 18.70
C GLU A 37 -6.86 2.74 18.18
N VAL A 38 -5.80 3.56 18.28
CA VAL A 38 -5.77 4.93 17.76
C VAL A 38 -5.76 4.90 16.23
N LYS A 39 -4.95 4.03 15.61
CA LYS A 39 -4.92 3.86 14.15
C LYS A 39 -6.25 3.35 13.62
N GLN A 40 -6.90 2.39 14.28
CA GLN A 40 -8.25 1.92 13.93
C GLN A 40 -9.28 3.04 14.02
N HIS A 41 -9.18 3.88 15.06
CA HIS A 41 -10.07 5.02 15.21
C HIS A 41 -9.89 6.05 14.09
N TRP A 42 -8.68 6.33 13.61
CA TRP A 42 -8.49 7.32 12.54
C TRP A 42 -8.65 6.75 11.13
N LEU A 43 -8.27 5.49 10.89
CA LEU A 43 -8.20 4.91 9.55
C LEU A 43 -9.36 3.94 9.24
N GLY A 44 -10.05 3.46 10.28
CA GLY A 44 -11.12 2.49 10.17
C GLY A 44 -10.72 1.10 10.68
N PRO A 45 -11.72 0.23 10.95
CA PRO A 45 -11.50 -1.07 11.60
C PRO A 45 -10.67 -2.04 10.75
N ASN A 46 -10.71 -1.89 9.42
CA ASN A 46 -10.05 -2.78 8.47
C ASN A 46 -8.71 -2.25 7.95
N TYR A 47 -8.12 -1.22 8.56
CA TYR A 47 -6.95 -0.52 8.02
C TYR A 47 -5.71 -1.40 7.76
N THR A 48 -5.65 -2.59 8.36
CA THR A 48 -4.59 -3.58 8.19
C THR A 48 -4.72 -4.43 6.92
N ARG A 49 -5.86 -4.35 6.21
CA ARG A 49 -6.05 -5.01 4.92
C ARG A 49 -5.35 -4.22 3.82
N GLU A 50 -4.86 -4.94 2.82
CA GLU A 50 -4.25 -4.33 1.65
C GLU A 50 -5.30 -3.89 0.62
N GLY A 51 -4.93 -2.90 -0.20
CA GLY A 51 -5.79 -2.35 -1.25
C GLY A 51 -7.06 -1.66 -0.72
N VAL A 52 -8.07 -1.57 -1.59
CA VAL A 52 -9.36 -0.94 -1.30
C VAL A 52 -10.05 -1.51 -0.03
N PRO A 53 -10.02 -2.82 0.26
CA PRO A 53 -10.62 -3.37 1.47
C PRO A 53 -10.10 -2.80 2.80
N GLY A 54 -8.90 -2.20 2.81
CA GLY A 54 -8.32 -1.53 3.97
C GLY A 54 -8.46 -0.01 3.97
N ASN A 55 -9.24 0.54 3.05
CA ASN A 55 -9.55 1.95 3.02
C ASN A 55 -10.98 2.21 3.50
N ASP A 56 -11.13 3.11 4.47
CA ASP A 56 -12.43 3.68 4.83
C ASP A 56 -12.45 5.14 4.35
N VAL A 57 -13.00 5.37 3.15
CA VAL A 57 -13.03 6.70 2.52
C VAL A 57 -13.71 7.75 3.40
N THR A 58 -14.65 7.35 4.27
CA THR A 58 -15.35 8.28 5.16
C THR A 58 -14.45 8.85 6.25
N ARG A 59 -13.32 8.18 6.53
CA ARG A 59 -12.32 8.60 7.51
C ARG A 59 -11.05 9.16 6.86
N THR A 60 -10.56 8.51 5.81
CA THR A 60 -9.28 8.85 5.18
C THR A 60 -9.41 9.94 4.12
N ASN A 61 -10.61 10.12 3.54
CA ASN A 61 -10.86 10.99 2.40
C ASN A 61 -9.98 10.68 1.16
N VAL A 62 -9.44 9.46 1.09
CA VAL A 62 -8.72 8.95 -0.09
C VAL A 62 -9.70 8.14 -0.94
N PRO A 63 -9.96 8.52 -2.20
CA PRO A 63 -10.86 7.77 -3.08
C PRO A 63 -10.37 6.34 -3.33
N ASP A 64 -11.29 5.38 -3.39
CA ASP A 64 -10.95 3.97 -3.60
C ASP A 64 -10.22 3.72 -4.92
N ILE A 65 -10.54 4.48 -5.98
CA ILE A 65 -9.83 4.37 -7.26
C ILE A 65 -8.33 4.71 -7.12
N ARG A 66 -7.97 5.65 -6.24
CA ARG A 66 -6.57 6.00 -5.95
C ARG A 66 -5.88 4.84 -5.25
N VAL A 67 -6.54 4.24 -4.25
CA VAL A 67 -6.00 3.10 -3.50
C VAL A 67 -5.86 1.86 -4.38
N ALA A 68 -6.85 1.60 -5.24
CA ALA A 68 -6.83 0.51 -6.21
C ALA A 68 -5.63 0.65 -7.15
N TYR A 69 -5.45 1.83 -7.77
CA TYR A 69 -4.33 2.09 -8.67
C TYR A 69 -2.97 1.86 -8.00
N ARG A 70 -2.78 2.37 -6.76
CA ARG A 70 -1.55 2.16 -5.98
C ARG A 70 -1.27 0.68 -5.74
N TYR A 71 -2.29 -0.06 -5.34
CA TYR A 71 -2.17 -1.49 -5.04
C TYR A 71 -1.92 -2.33 -6.30
N GLU A 72 -2.66 -2.08 -7.38
CA GLU A 72 -2.48 -2.75 -8.66
C GLU A 72 -1.07 -2.52 -9.22
N THR A 73 -0.60 -1.27 -9.20
CA THR A 73 0.76 -0.93 -9.65
C THR A 73 1.82 -1.65 -8.82
N LEU A 74 1.69 -1.66 -7.49
CA LEU A 74 2.62 -2.39 -6.61
C LEU A 74 2.63 -3.89 -6.93
N VAL A 75 1.46 -4.49 -7.11
CA VAL A 75 1.35 -5.92 -7.45
C VAL A 75 1.99 -6.21 -8.81
N GLU A 76 1.78 -5.35 -9.81
CA GLU A 76 2.42 -5.48 -11.12
C GLU A 76 3.94 -5.37 -11.05
N GLU A 77 4.47 -4.39 -10.31
CA GLU A 77 5.90 -4.19 -10.09
C GLU A 77 6.54 -5.40 -9.40
N LEU A 78 5.90 -5.90 -8.33
CA LEU A 78 6.36 -7.11 -7.64
C LEU A 78 6.33 -8.35 -8.54
N GLN A 79 5.28 -8.53 -9.33
CA GLN A 79 5.20 -9.62 -10.30
C GLN A 79 6.32 -9.53 -11.34
N TYR A 80 6.64 -8.32 -11.81
CA TYR A 80 7.73 -8.09 -12.76
C TYR A 80 9.09 -8.49 -12.16
N ILE A 81 9.37 -8.07 -10.92
CA ILE A 81 10.60 -8.44 -10.19
C ILE A 81 10.67 -9.96 -9.99
N CYS A 82 9.60 -10.60 -9.52
CA CYS A 82 9.56 -12.04 -9.28
C CYS A 82 9.81 -12.85 -10.56
N ARG A 83 9.23 -12.44 -11.70
CA ARG A 83 9.48 -13.08 -12.99
C ARG A 83 10.93 -12.89 -13.45
N GLY A 84 11.49 -11.70 -13.26
CA GLY A 84 12.89 -11.42 -13.58
C GLY A 84 13.87 -12.30 -12.79
N LEU A 85 13.58 -12.55 -11.52
CA LEU A 85 14.36 -13.47 -10.68
C LEU A 85 14.24 -14.93 -11.15
N GLN A 86 13.05 -15.37 -11.56
CA GLN A 86 12.83 -16.73 -12.08
C GLN A 86 13.53 -16.96 -13.43
N ALA A 87 13.58 -15.95 -14.30
CA ALA A 87 14.27 -16.01 -15.59
C ALA A 87 15.81 -16.09 -15.47
N GLY A 88 16.38 -15.69 -14.32
CA GLY A 88 17.80 -15.83 -14.01
C GLY A 88 18.20 -17.21 -13.43
N SER A 89 17.24 -18.10 -13.18
CA SER A 89 17.50 -19.47 -12.72
C SER A 89 17.49 -20.45 -13.91
N PRO A 90 18.55 -21.24 -14.14
CA PRO A 90 18.53 -22.26 -15.19
C PRO A 90 17.51 -23.35 -14.83
N GLU A 91 16.61 -23.56 -15.78
CA GLU A 91 15.52 -24.53 -15.90
C GLU A 91 15.33 -25.60 -14.80
N SER A 92 14.14 -25.60 -14.20
CA SER A 92 13.50 -26.83 -13.72
C SER A 92 12.07 -26.95 -14.28
N ASN A 93 11.96 -27.80 -15.30
CA ASN A 93 10.80 -28.55 -15.80
C ASN A 93 9.39 -27.90 -15.76
N THR A 94 8.87 -27.67 -16.96
CA THR A 94 7.57 -27.11 -17.38
C THR A 94 6.30 -27.85 -16.86
N SER A 95 6.44 -28.87 -16.00
CA SER A 95 5.30 -29.58 -15.39
C SER A 95 4.75 -28.93 -14.11
N ASP A 96 5.51 -28.03 -13.46
CA ASP A 96 5.14 -27.47 -12.14
C ASP A 96 4.42 -26.11 -12.20
N ILE A 97 4.45 -25.41 -13.35
CA ILE A 97 3.90 -24.06 -13.52
C ILE A 97 2.37 -24.01 -13.27
N ARG A 98 1.63 -25.08 -13.62
CA ARG A 98 0.17 -25.15 -13.40
C ARG A 98 -0.21 -25.35 -11.92
N LYS A 99 0.70 -25.85 -11.07
CA LYS A 99 0.47 -25.95 -9.62
C LYS A 99 0.72 -24.63 -8.91
N ILE A 100 1.71 -23.85 -9.37
CA ILE A 100 2.08 -22.56 -8.75
C ILE A 100 0.97 -21.51 -8.95
N HIS A 101 0.31 -21.46 -10.11
CA HIS A 101 -0.75 -20.48 -10.38
C HIS A 101 -2.00 -20.63 -9.49
N LYS A 102 -2.21 -21.79 -8.84
CA LYS A 102 -3.32 -22.00 -7.89
C LYS A 102 -2.93 -21.81 -6.42
N GLN A 103 -1.65 -21.63 -6.12
CA GLN A 103 -1.16 -21.65 -4.74
C GLN A 103 -0.27 -20.46 -4.36
N ALA A 104 0.27 -19.72 -5.32
CA ALA A 104 1.09 -18.54 -5.08
C ALA A 104 0.27 -17.27 -5.28
N LEU A 105 -0.59 -16.95 -4.31
CA LEU A 105 -1.02 -15.62 -3.87
C LEU A 105 -2.10 -15.63 -2.75
N PRO A 106 -2.17 -16.61 -1.81
CA PRO A 106 -2.77 -16.34 -0.51
C PRO A 106 -1.63 -15.93 0.45
N HIS A 107 -1.63 -14.66 0.87
CA HIS A 107 -0.73 -14.10 1.89
C HIS A 107 0.67 -13.69 1.43
N PHE A 108 0.77 -12.70 0.54
CA PHE A 108 1.77 -11.66 0.79
C PHE A 108 1.14 -10.73 1.83
N HIS A 109 1.59 -10.80 3.08
CA HIS A 109 1.31 -9.76 4.07
C HIS A 109 2.50 -8.81 4.04
N THR A 110 2.28 -7.58 3.62
CA THR A 110 3.25 -6.47 3.65
C THR A 110 3.78 -6.13 5.06
N ASN A 111 3.39 -6.89 6.09
CA ASN A 111 3.86 -6.75 7.47
C ASN A 111 5.32 -7.22 7.70
N ASP A 112 6.01 -7.78 6.70
CA ASP A 112 7.43 -8.18 6.83
C ASP A 112 8.45 -7.04 6.63
N PHE A 113 8.01 -5.79 6.47
CA PHE A 113 8.89 -4.61 6.39
C PHE A 113 8.93 -3.74 7.66
N THR A 114 8.59 -4.27 8.83
CA THR A 114 9.09 -3.68 10.09
C THR A 114 10.56 -4.06 10.30
N CYS A 115 11.46 -3.38 9.58
CA CYS A 115 12.84 -3.18 10.03
C CYS A 115 12.95 -1.72 10.47
N TYR A 116 13.04 -1.54 11.79
CA TYR A 116 13.48 -0.37 12.58
C TYR A 116 13.54 1.00 11.92
#